data_AF-A0A0B8Q9D9-F1
#
_entry.id   AF-A0A0B8Q9D9-F1
#
_cell.length_a   1.000
_cell.length_b   1.000
_cell.length_c   1.000
_cell.angle_alpha   90.00
_cell.angle_beta   90.00
_cell.angle_gamma   90.00
#
_symmetry.space_group_name_H-M   'P 1'
#
loop_
_entity.id
_entity.type
_entity.pdbx_description
1 polymer ?
#
loop_
_entity_poly.entity_id
_entity_poly.type
_entity_poly.pdbx_seq_one_letter_code
_entity_poly.pdbx_strand_id
1 'polypeptide(L)'
;MMVLVAVTTITIAVATVYSSFDDAEAVNVSGSMRMQSYRLAFDVVTDSDELARHITEFEGSLFSPSMRSQLHWTVPTEIRKDYQDLTARWIEIKSLMLGEERQSYAHLVPEFVSRIDKFVFKIQQHSERKLLKMVVISVFGITCIVLLSLVIMRFVRVKVIQPLEAMAQASREVEANNFNVKLNESVENELGEVAATFNGMTNNLKNQYARLETAVKNKTEELYKANSSLQVLYESSQELTASRLSTEQFKNIIANLPR
;
A
#
# COMPACT_ATOMS: atom_id res chain seq x y z
N MET A 1 5.12 -5.23 -0.76
CA MET A 1 4.23 -5.92 0.22
C MET A 1 2.76 -5.62 -0.03
N MET A 2 2.31 -4.35 0.01
CA MET A 2 0.90 -4.00 -0.18
C MET A 2 0.30 -4.49 -1.52
N VAL A 3 1.04 -4.28 -2.62
CA VAL A 3 0.66 -4.78 -3.96
C VAL A 3 0.55 -6.31 -3.99
N LEU A 4 1.45 -7.02 -3.29
CA LEU A 4 1.42 -8.48 -3.23
C LEU A 4 0.15 -8.98 -2.51
N VAL A 5 -0.23 -8.34 -1.40
CA VAL A 5 -1.48 -8.65 -0.68
C VAL A 5 -2.70 -8.37 -1.55
N ALA A 6 -2.71 -7.25 -2.28
CA ALA A 6 -3.80 -6.92 -3.18
C ALA A 6 -3.93 -7.93 -4.32
N VAL A 7 -2.83 -8.24 -5.02
CA VAL A 7 -2.82 -9.20 -6.14
C VAL A 7 -3.29 -10.57 -5.68
N THR A 8 -2.74 -11.10 -4.59
CA THR A 8 -3.13 -12.42 -4.06
C THR A 8 -4.61 -12.48 -3.67
N THR A 9 -5.11 -11.44 -2.99
CA THR A 9 -6.54 -11.36 -2.60
C THR A 9 -7.44 -11.32 -3.83
N ILE A 10 -7.08 -10.53 -4.85
CA ILE A 10 -7.84 -10.41 -6.11
C ILE A 10 -7.81 -11.72 -6.88
N THR A 11 -6.66 -12.39 -6.99
CA THR A 11 -6.55 -13.67 -7.69
C THR A 11 -7.43 -14.74 -7.05
N ILE A 12 -7.41 -14.83 -5.70
CA ILE A 12 -8.26 -15.78 -4.97
C ILE A 12 -9.74 -15.44 -5.16
N ALA A 13 -10.11 -14.16 -5.10
CA ALA A 13 -11.47 -13.68 -5.33
C ALA A 13 -11.97 -14.04 -6.74
N VAL A 14 -11.19 -13.73 -7.77
CA VAL A 14 -11.55 -14.02 -9.18
C VAL A 14 -11.67 -15.52 -9.42
N ALA A 15 -10.71 -16.32 -8.93
CA ALA A 15 -10.77 -17.78 -9.06
C ALA A 15 -12.01 -18.37 -8.37
N THR A 16 -12.38 -17.80 -7.22
CA THR A 16 -13.57 -18.21 -6.47
C THR A 16 -14.86 -17.87 -7.22
N VAL A 17 -14.96 -16.68 -7.78
CA VAL A 17 -16.11 -16.26 -8.61
C VAL A 17 -16.23 -17.13 -9.85
N TYR A 18 -15.13 -17.34 -10.58
CA TYR A 18 -15.12 -18.13 -11.81
C TYR A 18 -15.66 -19.54 -11.56
N SER A 19 -15.12 -20.21 -10.55
CA SER A 19 -15.58 -21.55 -10.18
C SER A 19 -16.97 -21.59 -9.54
N SER A 20 -17.56 -20.45 -9.16
CA SER A 20 -18.95 -20.38 -8.66
C SER A 20 -19.97 -20.28 -9.79
N PHE A 21 -19.56 -19.86 -11.00
CA PHE A 21 -20.44 -19.94 -12.18
C PHE A 21 -20.74 -21.39 -12.56
N ASP A 22 -19.72 -22.25 -12.51
CA ASP A 22 -19.90 -23.70 -12.74
C ASP A 22 -20.86 -24.31 -11.71
N ASP A 23 -20.74 -23.93 -10.43
CA ASP A 23 -21.64 -24.39 -9.36
C ASP A 23 -23.09 -23.96 -9.62
N ALA A 24 -23.32 -22.72 -10.06
CA ALA A 24 -24.65 -22.21 -10.38
C ALA A 24 -25.26 -22.90 -11.60
N GLU A 25 -24.46 -23.16 -12.65
CA GLU A 25 -24.90 -23.89 -13.82
C GLU A 25 -25.24 -25.35 -13.46
N ALA A 26 -24.41 -26.01 -12.64
CA ALA A 26 -24.66 -27.38 -12.18
C ALA A 26 -25.97 -27.50 -11.39
N VAL A 27 -26.31 -26.49 -10.58
CA VAL A 27 -27.62 -26.42 -9.89
C VAL A 27 -28.78 -26.33 -10.89
N ASN A 28 -28.65 -25.50 -11.93
CA ASN A 28 -29.66 -25.36 -12.97
C ASN A 28 -29.83 -26.65 -13.80
N VAL A 29 -28.73 -27.23 -14.26
CA VAL A 29 -28.68 -28.50 -15.00
C VAL A 29 -29.28 -29.62 -14.16
N SER A 30 -28.96 -29.69 -12.87
CA SER A 30 -29.57 -30.69 -11.99
C SER A 30 -31.07 -30.45 -11.77
N GLY A 31 -31.55 -29.21 -11.89
CA GLY A 31 -32.98 -28.89 -11.97
C GLY A 31 -33.64 -29.52 -13.19
N SER A 32 -33.03 -29.40 -14.36
CA SER A 32 -33.55 -30.03 -15.57
C SER A 32 -33.49 -31.56 -15.48
N MET A 33 -32.43 -32.14 -14.91
CA MET A 33 -32.29 -33.60 -14.71
C MET A 33 -33.42 -34.21 -13.89
N ARG A 34 -33.93 -33.50 -12.88
CA ARG A 34 -35.07 -33.97 -12.07
C ARG A 34 -36.33 -34.09 -12.92
N MET A 35 -36.65 -33.06 -13.71
CA MET A 35 -37.77 -33.09 -14.65
C MET A 35 -37.57 -34.19 -15.69
N GLN A 36 -36.36 -34.28 -16.26
CA GLN A 36 -36.04 -35.29 -17.27
C GLN A 36 -36.15 -36.72 -16.73
N SER A 37 -35.82 -36.96 -15.46
CA SER A 37 -36.00 -38.27 -14.81
C SER A 37 -37.48 -38.70 -14.79
N TYR A 38 -38.39 -37.78 -14.46
CA TYR A 38 -39.84 -38.06 -14.54
C TYR A 38 -40.34 -38.19 -15.98
N ARG A 39 -39.81 -37.40 -16.91
CA ARG A 39 -40.15 -37.49 -18.34
C ARG A 39 -39.77 -38.86 -18.91
N LEU A 40 -38.58 -39.36 -18.61
CA LEU A 40 -38.16 -40.71 -18.98
C LEU A 40 -39.09 -41.78 -18.39
N ALA A 41 -39.58 -41.57 -17.16
CA ALA A 41 -40.51 -42.51 -16.53
C ALA A 41 -41.83 -42.56 -17.28
N PHE A 42 -42.33 -41.39 -17.68
CA PHE A 42 -43.51 -41.27 -18.52
C PHE A 42 -43.31 -41.96 -19.87
N ASP A 43 -42.20 -41.68 -20.57
CA ASP A 43 -41.89 -42.28 -21.87
C ASP A 43 -41.84 -43.82 -21.81
N VAL A 44 -41.27 -44.37 -20.73
CA VAL A 44 -41.20 -45.82 -20.49
C VAL A 44 -42.59 -46.42 -20.24
N VAL A 45 -43.45 -45.73 -19.47
CA VAL A 45 -44.81 -46.20 -19.18
C VAL A 45 -45.71 -46.13 -20.40
N THR A 46 -45.55 -45.11 -21.26
CA THR A 46 -46.36 -44.90 -22.45
C THR A 46 -45.80 -45.54 -23.72
N ASP A 47 -44.64 -46.20 -23.63
CA ASP A 47 -43.91 -46.75 -24.78
C ASP A 47 -43.66 -45.70 -25.89
N SER A 48 -43.10 -44.55 -25.49
CA SER A 48 -42.85 -43.44 -26.42
C SER A 48 -41.65 -43.69 -27.32
N ASP A 49 -41.80 -43.40 -28.61
CA ASP A 49 -40.70 -43.39 -29.59
C ASP A 49 -39.60 -42.34 -29.28
N GLU A 50 -39.91 -41.36 -28.41
CA GLU A 50 -38.98 -40.28 -28.02
C GLU A 50 -38.00 -40.67 -26.91
N LEU A 51 -38.16 -41.87 -26.32
CA LEU A 51 -37.36 -42.33 -25.17
C LEU A 51 -35.85 -42.23 -25.46
N ALA A 52 -35.40 -42.67 -26.63
CA ALA A 52 -33.99 -42.64 -27.00
C ALA A 52 -33.42 -41.21 -27.08
N ARG A 53 -34.21 -40.25 -27.60
CA ARG A 53 -33.83 -38.84 -27.63
C ARG A 53 -33.76 -38.26 -26.23
N HIS A 54 -34.77 -38.51 -25.39
CA HIS A 54 -34.79 -38.01 -24.01
C HIS A 54 -33.68 -38.62 -23.13
N ILE A 55 -33.26 -39.86 -23.37
CA ILE A 55 -32.06 -40.45 -22.74
C ILE A 55 -30.81 -39.66 -23.11
N THR A 56 -30.66 -39.30 -24.40
CA THR A 56 -29.52 -38.51 -24.88
C THR A 56 -29.50 -37.11 -24.27
N GLU A 57 -30.66 -36.46 -24.13
CA GLU A 57 -30.78 -35.16 -23.45
C GLU A 57 -30.41 -35.24 -21.97
N PHE A 58 -30.82 -36.30 -21.29
CA PHE A 58 -30.46 -36.53 -19.90
C PHE A 58 -28.94 -36.72 -19.76
N GLU A 59 -28.32 -37.49 -20.65
CA GLU A 59 -26.86 -37.68 -20.66
C GLU A 59 -26.12 -36.38 -21.00
N GLY A 60 -26.64 -35.56 -21.91
CA GLY A 60 -26.10 -34.22 -22.18
C GLY A 60 -26.13 -33.31 -20.94
N SER A 61 -27.14 -33.49 -20.08
CA SER A 61 -27.25 -32.79 -18.80
C SER A 61 -26.29 -33.37 -17.76
N LEU A 62 -26.33 -34.69 -17.53
CA LEU A 62 -25.51 -35.39 -16.55
C LEU A 62 -24.00 -35.23 -16.80
N PHE A 63 -23.59 -35.19 -18.06
CA PHE A 63 -22.19 -35.08 -18.48
C PHE A 63 -21.82 -33.69 -19.00
N SER A 64 -22.62 -32.67 -18.70
CA SER A 64 -22.31 -31.28 -19.07
C SER A 64 -20.95 -30.82 -18.49
N PRO A 65 -20.31 -29.79 -19.08
CA PRO A 65 -19.07 -29.23 -18.53
C PRO A 65 -19.19 -28.81 -17.05
N SER A 66 -20.31 -28.17 -16.68
CA SER A 66 -20.62 -27.72 -15.31
C SER A 66 -20.81 -28.87 -14.32
N MET A 67 -21.31 -30.02 -14.77
CA MET A 67 -21.41 -31.22 -13.94
C MET A 67 -20.05 -31.93 -13.81
N ARG A 68 -19.26 -31.98 -14.90
CA ARG A 68 -17.92 -32.56 -14.88
C ARG A 68 -16.91 -31.73 -14.08
N SER A 69 -17.07 -30.41 -14.00
CA SER A 69 -16.23 -29.55 -13.16
C SER A 69 -16.33 -29.91 -11.68
N GLN A 70 -17.43 -30.55 -11.26
CA GLN A 70 -17.61 -31.05 -9.89
C GLN A 70 -16.63 -32.17 -9.52
N LEU A 71 -15.87 -32.74 -10.47
CA LEU A 71 -14.78 -33.69 -10.23
C LEU A 71 -13.42 -33.02 -9.92
N HIS A 72 -13.31 -31.70 -10.08
CA HIS A 72 -12.06 -30.98 -9.91
C HIS A 72 -11.51 -31.10 -8.47
N TRP A 73 -10.19 -31.06 -8.31
CA TRP A 73 -9.53 -31.30 -7.02
C TRP A 73 -9.88 -30.26 -5.93
N THR A 74 -10.36 -29.09 -6.33
CA THR A 74 -10.82 -28.03 -5.41
C THR A 74 -12.20 -28.31 -4.81
N VAL A 75 -12.95 -29.25 -5.38
CA VAL A 75 -14.30 -29.62 -4.93
C VAL A 75 -14.19 -30.69 -3.83
N PRO A 76 -14.98 -30.60 -2.74
CA PRO A 76 -14.98 -31.57 -1.66
C PRO A 76 -15.16 -33.00 -2.15
N THR A 77 -14.42 -33.94 -1.57
CA THR A 77 -14.47 -35.37 -1.92
C THR A 77 -15.88 -35.95 -1.84
N GLU A 78 -16.72 -35.48 -0.91
CA GLU A 78 -18.12 -35.91 -0.81
C GLU A 78 -18.95 -35.56 -2.05
N ILE A 79 -18.79 -34.36 -2.62
CA ILE A 79 -19.52 -33.94 -3.83
C ILE A 79 -18.99 -34.72 -5.04
N ARG A 80 -17.68 -34.91 -5.13
CA ARG A 80 -17.06 -35.73 -6.18
C ARG A 80 -17.60 -37.15 -6.18
N LYS A 81 -17.68 -37.75 -4.99
CA LYS A 81 -18.20 -39.11 -4.81
C LYS A 81 -19.68 -39.19 -5.16
N ASP A 82 -20.49 -38.24 -4.70
CA ASP A 82 -21.92 -38.21 -5.03
C ASP A 82 -22.16 -38.10 -6.55
N TYR A 83 -21.35 -37.32 -7.27
CA TYR A 83 -21.42 -37.27 -8.74
C TYR A 83 -21.02 -38.59 -9.40
N GLN A 84 -19.96 -39.24 -8.92
CA GLN A 84 -19.57 -40.58 -9.38
C GLN A 84 -20.66 -41.62 -9.13
N ASP A 85 -21.27 -41.61 -7.94
CA ASP A 85 -22.36 -42.50 -7.58
C ASP A 85 -23.61 -42.24 -8.45
N LEU A 86 -23.93 -40.98 -8.75
CA LEU A 86 -25.02 -40.60 -9.66
C LEU A 86 -24.78 -41.11 -11.09
N THR A 87 -23.56 -40.93 -11.61
CA THR A 87 -23.21 -41.40 -12.96
C THR A 87 -23.19 -42.92 -13.07
N ALA A 88 -22.68 -43.63 -12.06
CA ALA A 88 -22.74 -45.09 -11.98
C ALA A 88 -24.19 -45.58 -11.91
N ARG A 89 -25.02 -44.97 -11.04
CA ARG A 89 -26.43 -45.34 -10.91
C ARG A 89 -27.22 -45.09 -12.19
N TRP A 90 -26.91 -44.02 -12.92
CA TRP A 90 -27.52 -43.76 -14.22
C TRP A 90 -27.26 -44.88 -15.23
N ILE A 91 -26.03 -45.43 -15.27
CA ILE A 91 -25.69 -46.54 -16.19
C ILE A 91 -26.56 -47.78 -15.89
N GLU A 92 -26.74 -48.12 -14.61
CA GLU A 92 -27.61 -49.23 -14.19
C GLU A 92 -29.07 -48.98 -14.60
N ILE A 93 -29.58 -47.77 -14.33
CA ILE A 93 -30.94 -47.36 -14.65
C ILE A 93 -31.19 -47.36 -16.17
N LYS A 94 -30.25 -46.86 -16.96
CA LYS A 94 -30.32 -46.86 -18.43
C LYS A 94 -30.39 -48.28 -18.98
N SER A 95 -29.61 -49.21 -18.43
CA SER A 95 -29.69 -50.62 -18.83
C SER A 95 -31.06 -51.22 -18.53
N LEU A 96 -31.69 -50.84 -17.42
CA LEU A 96 -33.02 -51.32 -17.05
C LEU A 96 -34.11 -50.75 -17.98
N MET A 97 -34.03 -49.45 -18.31
CA MET A 97 -34.99 -48.80 -19.24
C MET A 97 -34.95 -49.37 -20.66
N LEU A 98 -33.81 -49.90 -21.09
CA LEU A 98 -33.62 -50.52 -22.41
C LEU A 98 -33.84 -52.03 -22.40
N GLY A 99 -34.05 -52.64 -21.23
CA GLY A 99 -34.24 -54.07 -21.05
C GLY A 99 -35.70 -54.50 -20.96
N GLU A 100 -35.92 -55.78 -20.71
CA GLU A 100 -37.27 -56.36 -20.59
C GLU A 100 -38.05 -55.83 -19.37
N GLU A 101 -37.33 -55.50 -18.29
CA GLU A 101 -37.92 -54.94 -17.06
C GLU A 101 -38.10 -53.42 -17.07
N ARG A 102 -38.19 -52.79 -18.25
CA ARG A 102 -38.24 -51.32 -18.38
C ARG A 102 -39.32 -50.67 -17.52
N GLN A 103 -40.48 -51.30 -17.35
CA GLN A 103 -41.59 -50.77 -16.55
C GLN A 103 -41.24 -50.57 -15.06
N SER A 104 -40.24 -51.30 -14.54
CA SER A 104 -39.75 -51.14 -13.17
C SER A 104 -39.05 -49.80 -12.92
N TYR A 105 -38.62 -49.10 -13.98
CA TYR A 105 -37.94 -47.81 -13.86
C TYR A 105 -38.78 -46.76 -13.13
N ALA A 106 -40.09 -46.72 -13.36
CA ALA A 106 -40.99 -45.74 -12.75
C ALA A 106 -40.93 -45.79 -11.21
N HIS A 107 -40.68 -46.96 -10.61
CA HIS A 107 -40.54 -47.14 -9.17
C HIS A 107 -39.19 -46.64 -8.62
N LEU A 108 -38.15 -46.56 -9.45
CA LEU A 108 -36.81 -46.12 -9.07
C LEU A 108 -36.63 -44.59 -9.16
N VAL A 109 -37.49 -43.91 -9.92
CA VAL A 109 -37.40 -42.46 -10.19
C VAL A 109 -37.43 -41.62 -8.90
N PRO A 110 -38.32 -41.85 -7.91
CA PRO A 110 -38.33 -41.05 -6.69
C PRO A 110 -37.01 -41.12 -5.91
N GLU A 111 -36.41 -42.32 -5.81
CA GLU A 111 -35.13 -42.49 -5.12
C GLU A 111 -33.99 -41.82 -5.91
N PHE A 112 -33.98 -41.96 -7.23
CA PHE A 112 -32.97 -41.35 -8.09
C PHE A 112 -33.04 -39.82 -8.04
N VAL A 113 -34.23 -39.24 -8.13
CA VAL A 113 -34.47 -37.79 -7.98
C VAL A 113 -34.03 -37.31 -6.60
N SER A 114 -34.32 -38.06 -5.53
CA SER A 114 -33.85 -37.72 -4.18
C SER A 114 -32.32 -37.70 -4.07
N ARG A 115 -31.61 -38.58 -4.79
CA ARG A 115 -30.14 -38.55 -4.87
C ARG A 115 -29.64 -37.31 -5.60
N ILE A 116 -30.30 -36.90 -6.69
CA ILE A 116 -30.00 -35.64 -7.40
C ILE A 116 -30.21 -34.45 -6.45
N ASP A 117 -31.33 -34.38 -5.73
CA ASP A 117 -31.61 -33.29 -4.78
C ASP A 117 -30.55 -33.19 -3.67
N LYS A 118 -30.13 -34.33 -3.09
CA LYS A 118 -29.07 -34.36 -2.06
C LYS A 118 -27.73 -33.87 -2.62
N PHE A 119 -27.38 -34.30 -3.83
CA PHE A 119 -26.18 -33.84 -4.52
C PHE A 119 -26.21 -32.32 -4.78
N VAL A 120 -27.32 -31.82 -5.32
CA VAL A 120 -27.54 -30.38 -5.57
C VAL A 120 -27.43 -29.57 -4.29
N PHE A 121 -28.04 -30.04 -3.20
CA PHE A 121 -27.99 -29.38 -1.91
C PHE A 121 -26.55 -29.23 -1.41
N LYS A 122 -25.70 -30.26 -1.60
CA LYS A 122 -24.27 -30.16 -1.25
C LYS A 122 -23.52 -29.16 -2.13
N ILE A 123 -23.80 -29.10 -3.43
CA ILE A 123 -23.22 -28.07 -4.32
C ILE A 123 -23.62 -26.67 -3.84
N GLN A 124 -24.91 -26.45 -3.56
CA GLN A 124 -25.41 -25.16 -3.06
C GLN A 124 -24.72 -24.74 -1.77
N GLN A 125 -24.69 -25.63 -0.77
CA GLN A 125 -24.03 -25.35 0.51
C GLN A 125 -22.52 -25.12 0.34
N HIS A 126 -21.87 -25.85 -0.56
CA HIS A 126 -20.46 -25.63 -0.86
C HIS A 126 -20.22 -24.25 -1.48
N SER A 127 -21.02 -23.88 -2.49
CA SER A 127 -20.95 -22.60 -3.19
C SER A 127 -21.18 -21.42 -2.23
N GLU A 128 -22.21 -21.50 -1.38
CA GLU A 128 -22.50 -20.49 -0.35
C GLU A 128 -21.34 -20.31 0.63
N ARG A 129 -20.80 -21.41 1.18
CA ARG A 129 -19.67 -21.36 2.13
C ARG A 129 -18.41 -20.80 1.46
N LYS A 130 -18.18 -21.13 0.21
CA LYS A 130 -17.05 -20.66 -0.59
C LYS A 130 -17.15 -19.15 -0.83
N LEU A 131 -18.32 -18.63 -1.20
CA LEU A 131 -18.56 -17.18 -1.34
C LEU A 131 -18.42 -16.44 0.00
N LEU A 132 -18.96 -16.98 1.10
CA LEU A 132 -18.81 -16.37 2.42
C LEU A 132 -17.34 -16.31 2.87
N LYS A 133 -16.58 -17.40 2.67
CA LYS A 133 -15.14 -17.42 2.97
C LYS A 133 -14.38 -16.39 2.14
N MET A 134 -14.69 -16.28 0.85
CA MET A 134 -14.11 -15.25 -0.02
C MET A 134 -14.37 -13.85 0.52
N VAL A 135 -15.61 -13.53 0.89
CA VAL A 135 -15.96 -12.21 1.46
C VAL A 135 -15.15 -11.92 2.73
N VAL A 136 -15.07 -12.86 3.66
CA VAL A 136 -14.29 -12.70 4.89
C VAL A 136 -12.81 -12.45 4.60
N ILE A 137 -12.21 -13.23 3.70
CA ILE A 137 -10.80 -13.06 3.30
C ILE A 137 -10.59 -11.71 2.62
N SER A 138 -11.50 -11.29 1.73
CA SER A 138 -11.42 -9.99 1.06
C SER A 138 -11.53 -8.83 2.03
N VAL A 139 -12.48 -8.85 2.98
CA VAL A 139 -12.62 -7.81 4.01
C VAL A 139 -11.38 -7.71 4.87
N PHE A 140 -10.83 -8.85 5.30
CA PHE A 140 -9.58 -8.89 6.05
C PHE A 140 -8.41 -8.32 5.23
N GLY A 141 -8.26 -8.73 3.97
CA GLY A 141 -7.22 -8.24 3.07
C GLY A 141 -7.28 -6.73 2.85
N ILE A 142 -8.49 -6.18 2.62
CA ILE A 142 -8.72 -4.73 2.49
C ILE A 142 -8.34 -4.01 3.79
N THR A 143 -8.76 -4.54 4.94
CA THR A 143 -8.42 -3.97 6.25
C THR A 143 -6.91 -3.90 6.47
N CYS A 144 -6.19 -4.98 6.15
CA CYS A 144 -4.72 -5.00 6.23
C CYS A 144 -4.07 -3.97 5.30
N ILE A 145 -4.57 -3.81 4.06
CA ILE A 145 -4.06 -2.82 3.10
C ILE A 145 -4.24 -1.40 3.65
N VAL A 146 -5.43 -1.07 4.18
CA VAL A 146 -5.71 0.24 4.76
C VAL A 146 -4.81 0.52 5.96
N LEU A 147 -4.69 -0.43 6.89
CA LEU A 147 -3.81 -0.27 8.07
C LEU A 147 -2.35 -0.08 7.66
N LEU A 148 -1.84 -0.89 6.73
CA LEU A 148 -0.46 -0.75 6.23
C LEU A 148 -0.27 0.61 5.57
N SER A 149 -1.27 1.10 4.82
CA SER A 149 -1.25 2.41 4.18
C SER A 149 -1.13 3.54 5.19
N LEU A 150 -1.91 3.49 6.28
CA LEU A 150 -1.84 4.47 7.36
C LEU A 150 -0.49 4.45 8.07
N VAL A 151 0.06 3.27 8.32
CA VAL A 151 1.39 3.13 8.93
C VAL A 151 2.47 3.73 8.03
N ILE A 152 2.47 3.39 6.74
CA ILE A 152 3.44 3.94 5.77
C ILE A 152 3.27 5.45 5.63
N MET A 153 2.03 5.95 5.51
CA MET A 153 1.76 7.38 5.42
C MET A 153 2.29 8.12 6.66
N ARG A 154 2.04 7.59 7.86
CA ARG A 154 2.58 8.16 9.11
C ARG A 154 4.10 8.13 9.14
N PHE A 155 4.70 7.01 8.72
CA PHE A 155 6.15 6.86 8.64
C PHE A 155 6.76 7.92 7.70
N VAL A 156 6.25 8.04 6.47
CA VAL A 156 6.72 9.03 5.49
C VAL A 156 6.53 10.45 6.01
N ARG A 157 5.38 10.76 6.63
CA ARG A 157 5.12 12.09 7.19
C ARG A 157 6.15 12.48 8.25
N VAL A 158 6.44 11.58 9.19
CA VAL A 158 7.30 11.88 10.34
C VAL A 158 8.79 11.77 9.99
N LYS A 159 9.19 10.79 9.18
CA LYS A 159 10.60 10.50 8.90
C LYS A 159 11.14 11.18 7.65
N VAL A 160 10.27 11.73 6.79
CA VAL A 160 10.66 12.36 5.52
C VAL A 160 10.11 13.78 5.39
N ILE A 161 8.78 13.94 5.39
CA ILE A 161 8.14 15.23 5.08
C ILE A 161 8.46 16.28 6.15
N GLN A 162 8.25 15.97 7.44
CA GLN A 162 8.53 16.90 8.53
C GLN A 162 10.00 17.35 8.62
N PRO A 163 11.01 16.46 8.52
CA PRO A 163 12.41 16.88 8.46
C PRO A 163 12.72 17.79 7.26
N LEU A 164 12.14 17.52 6.09
CA LEU A 164 12.34 18.36 4.91
C LEU A 164 11.73 19.76 5.09
N GLU A 165 10.52 19.85 5.67
CA GLU A 165 9.90 21.14 6.00
C GLU A 165 10.75 21.93 6.99
N ALA A 166 11.28 21.26 8.03
CA ALA A 166 12.16 21.88 9.01
C ALA A 166 13.47 22.38 8.38
N MET A 167 14.08 21.58 7.48
CA MET A 167 15.26 21.99 6.71
C MET A 167 14.97 23.21 5.84
N ALA A 168 13.84 23.22 5.12
CA ALA A 168 13.46 24.35 4.29
C ALA A 168 13.25 25.63 5.12
N GLN A 169 12.67 25.51 6.32
CA GLN A 169 12.52 26.64 7.24
C GLN A 169 13.86 27.12 7.79
N ALA A 170 14.72 26.21 8.25
CA ALA A 170 16.03 26.56 8.78
C ALA A 170 16.92 27.25 7.73
N SER A 171 16.86 26.82 6.47
CA SER A 171 17.57 27.49 5.37
C SER A 171 17.13 28.94 5.18
N ARG A 172 15.81 29.23 5.30
CA ARG A 172 15.30 30.61 5.22
C ARG A 172 15.76 31.49 6.38
N GLU A 173 15.84 30.93 7.59
CA GLU A 173 16.39 31.64 8.76
C GLU A 173 17.88 31.98 8.57
N VAL A 174 18.66 31.02 8.06
CA VAL A 174 20.08 31.26 7.74
C VAL A 174 20.25 32.33 6.66
N GLU A 175 19.40 32.32 5.62
CA GLU A 175 19.35 33.37 4.59
C GLU A 175 19.05 34.75 5.19
N ALA A 176 18.18 34.82 6.21
CA ALA A 176 17.90 36.04 6.96
C ALA A 176 19.00 36.43 7.98
N ASN A 177 20.20 35.83 7.89
CA ASN A 177 21.32 35.97 8.83
C ASN A 177 21.02 35.51 10.28
N ASN A 178 19.98 34.71 10.49
CA ASN A 178 19.70 34.06 11.76
C ASN A 178 20.33 32.66 11.82
N PHE A 179 21.53 32.58 12.40
CA PHE A 179 22.26 31.31 12.53
C PHE A 179 21.92 30.53 13.81
N ASN A 180 20.91 30.94 14.59
CA ASN A 180 20.47 30.24 15.81
C ASN A 180 19.42 29.15 15.52
N VAL A 181 19.57 28.42 14.41
CA VAL A 181 18.72 27.30 14.05
C VAL A 181 19.43 25.98 14.29
N LYS A 182 18.68 24.97 14.73
CA LYS A 182 19.19 23.62 14.94
C LYS A 182 18.16 22.60 14.44
N LEU A 183 18.58 21.80 13.47
CA LEU A 183 17.79 20.69 12.96
C LEU A 183 17.94 19.46 13.87
N ASN A 184 16.94 18.59 13.86
CA ASN A 184 16.99 17.33 14.60
C ASN A 184 17.83 16.29 13.86
N GLU A 185 18.92 15.85 14.51
CA GLU A 185 19.85 14.84 13.99
C GLU A 185 19.43 13.40 14.35
N SER A 186 18.44 13.24 15.23
CA SER A 186 18.02 11.91 15.74
C SER A 186 17.20 11.09 14.75
N VAL A 187 17.06 11.54 13.50
CA VAL A 187 16.36 10.79 12.46
C VAL A 187 17.31 9.75 11.90
N GLU A 188 17.07 8.48 12.21
CA GLU A 188 17.89 7.34 11.74
C GLU A 188 17.69 7.05 10.24
N ASN A 189 18.00 8.01 9.38
CA ASN A 189 18.06 7.90 7.93
C ASN A 189 18.99 8.99 7.36
N GLU A 190 19.11 9.07 6.04
CA GLU A 190 19.97 10.01 5.33
C GLU A 190 19.64 11.48 5.67
N LEU A 191 18.40 11.79 6.03
CA LEU A 191 18.02 13.15 6.43
C LEU A 191 18.59 13.53 7.80
N GLY A 192 18.85 12.57 8.70
CA GLY A 192 19.56 12.84 9.95
C GLY A 192 21.02 13.25 9.72
N GLU A 193 21.70 12.58 8.78
CA GLU A 193 23.07 12.93 8.40
C GLU A 193 23.14 14.30 7.73
N VAL A 194 22.18 14.61 6.86
CA VAL A 194 22.05 15.95 6.27
C VAL A 194 21.76 17.00 7.35
N ALA A 195 20.92 16.71 8.33
CA ALA A 195 20.64 17.61 9.45
C ALA A 195 21.91 17.89 10.27
N ALA A 196 22.72 16.88 10.56
CA ALA A 196 23.99 17.04 11.28
C ALA A 196 24.99 17.89 10.48
N THR A 197 25.09 17.63 9.17
CA THR A 197 25.95 18.42 8.27
C THR A 197 25.49 19.87 8.19
N PHE A 198 24.20 20.12 8.06
CA PHE A 198 23.61 21.47 8.05
C PHE A 198 23.90 22.21 9.36
N ASN A 199 23.69 21.57 10.51
CA ASN A 199 24.00 22.17 11.82
C ASN A 199 25.49 22.55 11.93
N GLY A 200 26.39 21.69 11.43
CA GLY A 200 27.82 21.98 11.36
C GLY A 200 28.15 23.20 10.51
N MET A 201 27.55 23.31 9.32
CA MET A 201 27.72 24.47 8.42
C MET A 201 27.21 25.76 9.06
N THR A 202 26.00 25.76 9.61
CA THR A 202 25.39 26.94 10.25
C THR A 202 26.20 27.40 11.46
N ASN A 203 26.73 26.48 12.27
CA ASN A 203 27.59 26.83 13.40
C ASN A 203 28.92 27.46 12.94
N ASN A 204 29.49 26.99 11.82
CA ASN A 204 30.69 27.59 11.24
C ASN A 204 30.40 29.01 10.74
N LEU A 205 29.30 29.22 10.00
CA LEU A 205 28.86 30.54 9.55
C LEU A 205 28.67 31.51 10.71
N LYS A 206 27.99 31.08 11.78
CA LYS A 206 27.81 31.87 13.01
C LYS A 206 29.14 32.34 13.60
N ASN A 207 30.11 31.43 13.71
CA ASN A 207 31.43 31.73 14.23
C ASN A 207 32.22 32.69 13.33
N GLN A 208 32.10 32.55 12.01
CA GLN A 208 32.73 33.48 11.06
C GLN A 208 32.13 34.89 11.17
N TYR A 209 30.80 35.00 11.25
CA TYR A 209 30.12 36.29 11.43
C TYR A 209 30.53 36.98 12.74
N ALA A 210 30.57 36.26 13.86
CA ALA A 210 31.00 36.81 15.15
C ALA A 210 32.46 37.29 15.14
N ARG A 211 33.35 36.56 14.44
CA ARG A 211 34.75 36.98 14.24
C ARG A 211 34.85 38.24 13.38
N LEU A 212 34.06 38.32 12.32
CA LEU A 212 34.01 39.50 11.45
C LEU A 212 33.53 40.73 12.22
N GLU A 213 32.46 40.60 13.00
CA GLU A 213 31.93 41.69 13.84
C GLU A 213 32.97 42.18 14.85
N THR A 214 33.69 41.26 15.49
CA THR A 214 34.79 41.59 16.42
C THR A 214 35.93 42.32 15.69
N ALA A 215 36.32 41.85 14.50
CA ALA A 215 37.38 42.47 13.70
C ALA A 215 37.00 43.88 13.24
N VAL A 216 35.75 44.09 12.81
CA VAL A 216 35.21 45.40 12.44
C VAL A 216 35.25 46.33 13.65
N LYS A 217 34.74 45.89 14.82
CA LYS A 217 34.77 46.69 16.04
C LYS A 217 36.19 47.12 16.42
N ASN A 218 37.14 46.20 16.42
CA ASN A 218 38.54 46.51 16.73
C ASN A 218 39.13 47.54 15.75
N LYS A 219 38.86 47.39 14.44
CA LYS A 219 39.31 48.35 13.42
C LYS A 219 38.66 49.72 13.58
N THR A 220 37.38 49.79 13.95
CA THR A 220 36.69 51.05 14.25
C THR A 220 37.29 51.74 15.47
N GLU A 221 37.61 51.00 16.53
CA GLU A 221 38.28 51.54 17.72
C GLU A 221 39.70 52.04 17.41
N GLU A 222 40.47 51.31 16.61
CA GLU A 222 41.79 51.75 16.13
C GLU A 222 41.70 53.03 15.30
N LEU A 223 40.75 53.11 14.37
CA LEU A 223 40.49 54.31 13.56
C LEU A 223 40.10 55.51 14.43
N TYR A 224 39.24 55.30 15.44
CA TYR A 224 38.83 56.36 16.36
C TYR A 224 40.03 56.92 17.14
N LYS A 225 40.90 56.03 17.66
CA LYS A 225 42.14 56.41 18.35
C LYS A 225 43.08 57.17 17.42
N ALA A 226 43.30 56.69 16.19
CA ALA A 226 44.17 57.34 15.22
C ALA A 226 43.66 58.74 14.84
N ASN A 227 42.35 58.88 14.62
CA ASN A 227 41.73 60.16 14.30
C ASN A 227 41.82 61.15 15.47
N SER A 228 41.56 60.69 16.70
CA SER A 228 41.71 61.50 17.91
C SER A 228 43.16 61.98 18.10
N SER A 229 44.15 61.11 17.89
CA SER A 229 45.56 61.50 17.96
C SER A 229 45.95 62.53 16.90
N LEU A 230 45.47 62.36 15.65
CA LEU A 230 45.70 63.34 14.59
C LEU A 230 45.08 64.70 14.93
N GLN A 231 43.89 64.71 15.53
CA GLN A 231 43.22 65.93 15.95
C GLN A 231 43.98 66.64 17.08
N VAL A 232 44.46 65.92 18.08
CA VAL A 232 45.31 66.47 19.15
C VAL A 232 46.60 67.07 18.58
N LEU A 233 47.25 66.38 17.64
CA LEU A 233 48.45 66.90 16.97
C LEU A 233 48.14 68.16 16.14
N TYR A 234 46.99 68.21 15.47
CA TYR A 234 46.55 69.37 14.71
C TYR A 234 46.24 70.57 15.61
N GLU A 235 45.50 70.36 16.71
CA GLU A 235 45.20 71.38 17.72
C GLU A 235 46.49 71.91 18.37
N SER A 236 47.42 71.02 18.72
CA SER A 236 48.74 71.40 19.25
C SER A 236 49.54 72.24 18.25
N SER A 237 49.49 71.90 16.96
CA SER A 237 50.14 72.65 15.89
C SER A 237 49.50 74.04 15.68
N GLN A 238 48.17 74.14 15.75
CA GLN A 238 47.47 75.42 15.72
C GLN A 238 47.80 76.28 16.93
N GLU A 239 47.83 75.72 18.15
CA GLU A 239 48.24 76.45 19.35
C GLU A 239 49.69 76.94 19.24
N LEU A 240 50.60 76.12 18.70
CA LEU A 240 51.99 76.52 18.44
C LEU A 240 52.12 77.61 17.36
N THR A 241 51.19 77.66 16.41
CA THR A 241 51.17 78.67 15.33
C THR A 241 50.45 79.95 15.76
N ALA A 242 49.43 79.86 16.59
CA ALA A 242 48.67 80.97 17.17
C ALA A 242 49.39 81.62 18.36
N SER A 243 50.15 80.81 19.11
CA SER A 243 51.16 81.31 20.05
C SER A 243 52.27 81.95 19.23
N ARG A 244 52.23 83.27 19.06
CA ARG A 244 53.36 84.05 18.55
C ARG A 244 54.60 83.75 19.40
N LEU A 245 55.41 82.80 18.97
CA LEU A 245 56.76 82.56 19.47
C LEU A 245 57.55 83.86 19.23
N SER A 246 57.75 84.62 20.30
CA SER A 246 58.68 85.75 20.26
C SER A 246 60.10 85.20 20.09
N THR A 247 60.92 85.89 19.32
CA THR A 247 62.32 85.52 19.01
C THR A 247 63.17 85.22 20.27
N GLU A 248 62.74 85.70 21.44
CA GLU A 248 63.37 85.38 22.73
C GLU A 248 63.12 83.94 23.21
N GLN A 249 61.93 83.37 23.01
CA GLN A 249 61.62 82.02 23.48
C GLN A 249 62.34 80.94 22.64
N PHE A 250 62.51 81.18 21.35
CA PHE A 250 63.28 80.30 20.45
C PHE A 250 64.78 80.23 20.83
N LYS A 251 65.35 81.35 21.30
CA LYS A 251 66.75 81.38 21.79
C LYS A 251 66.96 80.59 23.07
N ASN A 252 65.98 80.57 23.98
CA ASN A 252 66.08 79.81 25.23
C ASN A 252 65.94 78.29 25.04
N ILE A 253 65.21 77.84 24.02
CA ILE A 253 65.06 76.41 23.71
C ILE A 253 66.34 75.85 23.07
N ILE A 254 67.00 76.62 22.18
CA ILE A 254 68.29 76.21 21.60
C ILE A 254 69.42 76.18 22.65
N ALA A 255 69.35 77.04 23.67
CA ALA A 255 70.33 77.08 24.76
C ALA A 255 70.22 75.92 25.77
N ASN A 256 69.07 75.23 25.83
CA ASN A 256 68.80 74.15 26.78
C ASN A 256 68.69 72.76 26.15
N LEU A 257 69.13 72.58 24.90
CA LEU A 257 69.30 71.25 24.32
C LEU A 257 70.51 70.56 24.97
N PRO A 258 70.34 69.43 25.68
CA PRO A 258 71.46 68.61 26.09
C PRO A 258 72.09 67.97 24.84
N ARG A 259 73.43 67.90 24.81
CA ARG A 259 74.17 67.14 23.79
C ARG A 259 73.88 65.65 23.87
#